data_AF-A0A953DTX0-F1
#
_entry.id   AF-A0A953DTX0-F1
#
_cell.length_a   1.000
_cell.length_b   1.000
_cell.length_c   1.000
_cell.angle_alpha   90.00
_cell.angle_beta   90.00
_cell.angle_gamma   90.00
#
_symmetry.space_group_name_H-M   'P 1'
#
loop_
_entity.id
_entity.type
_entity.pdbx_description
1 polymer ?
#
loop_
_entity_poly.entity_id
_entity_poly.type
_entity_poly.pdbx_seq_one_letter_code
_entity_poly.pdbx_strand_id
1 'polypeptide(L)' 'VAVDELVRQCQLSSAVVQTVLLELELAGRLERHPGNRISLILGDAPEPS' A
#
# COMPACT_ATOMS: atom_id res chain seq x y z
N VAL A 1 -1.34 -1.92 -8.16
CA VAL A 1 -2.47 -2.84 -7.89
C VAL A 1 -3.71 -2.01 -7.53
N ALA A 2 -4.92 -2.47 -7.85
CA ALA A 2 -6.15 -1.77 -7.43
C ALA A 2 -6.49 -2.12 -5.98
N VAL A 3 -7.02 -1.16 -5.20
CA VAL A 3 -7.37 -1.42 -3.79
C VAL A 3 -8.48 -2.48 -3.67
N ASP A 4 -9.46 -2.48 -4.56
CA ASP A 4 -10.54 -3.48 -4.56
C ASP A 4 -10.02 -4.90 -4.80
N GLU A 5 -8.91 -5.05 -5.52
CA GLU A 5 -8.22 -6.32 -5.67
C GLU A 5 -7.65 -6.79 -4.33
N LEU A 6 -7.01 -5.90 -3.58
CA LEU A 6 -6.42 -6.22 -2.28
C LEU A 6 -7.49 -6.65 -1.29
N VAL A 7 -8.61 -5.93 -1.21
CA VAL A 7 -9.75 -6.29 -0.34
C VAL A 7 -10.26 -7.69 -0.70
N ARG A 8 -10.42 -7.99 -1.99
CA ARG A 8 -10.91 -9.29 -2.45
C ARG A 8 -9.93 -10.44 -2.17
N GLN A 9 -8.64 -10.24 -2.40
CA GLN A 9 -7.62 -11.28 -2.23
C GLN A 9 -7.26 -11.53 -0.77
N CYS A 10 -7.18 -10.47 0.04
CA CYS A 10 -6.80 -10.58 1.45
C CYS A 10 -7.94 -10.99 2.38
N GLN A 11 -9.20 -10.94 1.91
CA GLN A 11 -10.40 -11.24 2.72
C GLN A 11 -10.48 -10.38 4.00
N LEU A 12 -9.88 -9.19 3.98
CA LEU A 12 -9.92 -8.21 5.06
C LEU A 12 -11.05 -7.21 4.80
N SER A 13 -11.52 -6.57 5.87
CA SER A 13 -12.47 -5.47 5.71
C SER A 13 -11.81 -4.30 4.98
N SER A 14 -12.60 -3.56 4.21
CA SER A 14 -12.13 -2.35 3.52
C SER A 14 -11.48 -1.36 4.50
N ALA A 15 -12.05 -1.21 5.71
CA ALA A 15 -11.48 -0.37 6.75
C ALA A 15 -10.04 -0.77 7.13
N VAL A 16 -9.79 -2.07 7.34
CA VAL A 16 -8.45 -2.56 7.69
C VAL A 16 -7.47 -2.33 6.54
N VAL A 17 -7.88 -2.61 5.30
CA VAL A 17 -7.03 -2.35 4.12
C VAL A 17 -6.67 -0.86 4.02
N GLN A 18 -7.65 0.03 4.17
CA GLN A 18 -7.40 1.47 4.11
C GLN A 18 -6.48 1.97 5.23
N THR A 19 -6.59 1.43 6.44
CA THR A 19 -5.68 1.75 7.55
C THR A 19 -4.24 1.34 7.22
N VAL A 20 -4.03 0.10 6.74
CA VAL A 20 -2.68 -0.38 6.39
C VAL A 20 -2.08 0.43 5.24
N LEU A 21 -2.87 0.74 4.21
CA LEU A 21 -2.40 1.55 3.08
C LEU A 21 -2.03 2.97 3.52
N LEU A 22 -2.79 3.57 4.45
CA LEU A 22 -2.47 4.87 5.05
C LEU A 22 -1.16 4.82 5.84
N GLU A 23 -0.96 3.79 6.66
CA GLU A 23 0.29 3.63 7.42
C GLU A 23 1.51 3.48 6.51
N LEU A 24 1.39 2.71 5.43
CA LEU A 24 2.47 2.55 4.44
C LEU A 24 2.77 3.85 3.69
N GLU A 25 1.74 4.64 3.38
CA GLU A 25 1.89 5.95 2.74
C GLU A 25 2.61 6.94 3.67
N LEU A 26 2.20 7.01 4.94
CA LEU A 26 2.86 7.84 5.95
C LEU A 26 4.32 7.40 6.19
N ALA A 27 4.62 6.11 6.04
CA ALA A 27 5.98 5.58 6.11
C ALA A 27 6.81 5.82 4.83
N GLY A 28 6.25 6.45 3.79
CA GLY A 28 6.94 6.67 2.52
C GLY A 28 7.18 5.40 1.71
N ARG A 29 6.40 4.34 1.95
CA ARG A 29 6.53 3.02 1.31
C ARG A 29 5.44 2.74 0.26
N LEU A 30 4.48 3.65 0.12
CA LEU A 30 3.35 3.50 -0.79
C LEU A 30 3.03 4.80 -1.50
N GLU A 31 2.66 4.71 -2.77
CA GLU A 31 2.15 5.81 -3.57
C GLU A 31 0.74 5.50 -4.09
N ARG A 32 -0.11 6.53 -4.13
CA ARG A 32 -1.47 6.46 -4.68
C ARG A 32 -1.53 7.00 -6.10
N HIS A 33 -2.33 6.34 -6.92
CA HIS A 33 -2.53 6.65 -8.33
C HIS A 33 -4.02 6.89 -8.62
N PRO A 34 -4.36 7.62 -9.70
CA PRO A 34 -5.73 7.75 -10.16
C PRO A 34 -6.44 6.40 -10.34
N GLY A 35 -7.75 6.37 -10.11
CA GLY A 35 -8.57 5.17 -10.24
C GLY A 35 -8.42 4.17 -9.08
N ASN A 36 -8.15 4.66 -7.87
CA ASN A 36 -8.03 3.84 -6.64
C ASN A 36 -6.95 2.74 -6.76
N ARG A 37 -5.78 3.11 -7.29
CA ARG A 37 -4.65 2.22 -7.49
C ARG A 37 -3.50 2.63 -6.59
N ILE A 38 -2.69 1.65 -6.18
CA ILE A 38 -1.52 1.84 -5.32
C ILE A 38 -0.30 1.11 -5.90
N SER A 39 0.89 1.61 -5.61
CA SER A 39 2.16 0.91 -5.83
C SER A 39 3.00 0.98 -4.56
N LEU A 40 3.81 -0.05 -4.33
CA LEU A 40 4.86 0.06 -3.33
C LEU A 40 5.97 0.94 -3.89
N ILE A 41 6.52 1.79 -3.04
CA ILE A 41 7.74 2.54 -3.31
C ILE A 41 8.89 1.60 -2.97
N LEU A 42 9.73 1.30 -3.96
CA LEU A 42 10.98 0.57 -3.72
C LEU A 42 11.99 1.58 -3.15
N GLY A 43 11.94 1.79 -1.83
CA GLY A 43 12.94 2.58 -1.11
C GLY A 43 14.21 1.76 -0.89
N ASP A 44 15.37 2.39 -1.07
CA ASP A 44 16.72 1.80 -0.95
C ASP A 44 16.81 0.80 0.20
N ALA A 45 17.34 -0.39 -0.10
CA ALA A 45 17.81 -1.29 0.94
C ALA A 45 18.72 -0.48 1.89
N PRO A 46 18.69 -0.68 3.21
CA PRO A 46 19.70 -0.08 4.07
C PRO A 46 21.06 -0.48 3.48
N GLU A 47 21.84 0.51 3.02
CA GLU A 47 23.22 0.30 2.59
C GLU A 47 23.90 -0.53 3.68
N PRO A 48 24.39 -1.74 3.38
CA PRO A 48 25.11 -2.53 4.37
C PRO A 48 26.38 -1.75 4.70
N SER A 49 26.40 -1.14 5.90
CA SER A 49 27.60 -0.57 6.50
C SER A 49 28.61 -1.67 6.81
#